data_AF-A0A0E2PZV1-F1
#
_entry.id   AF-A0A0E2PZV1-F1
#
_cell.length_a   1.000
_cell.length_b   1.000
_cell.length_c   1.000
_cell.angle_alpha   90.00
_cell.angle_beta   90.00
_cell.angle_gamma   90.00
#
_symmetry.space_group_name_H-M   'P 1'
#
loop_
_entity.id
_entity.type
_entity.pdbx_description
1 polymer ?
#
loop_
_entity_poly.entity_id
_entity_poly.type
_entity_poly.pdbx_seq_one_letter_code
_entity_poly.pdbx_strand_id
1 'polypeptide(L)'
;MQLIWDKMPQAANTETDLSQAISPDDFYPENKDYYNFEGSLTTSPFTKGVNWIVFKSQETVSKEQVEKFSQTLGFENNRPIQDANGRKIKA
;
A
#
# COMPACT_ATOMS: atom_id res chain seq x y z
N MET A 1 -12.44 4.36 -5.91
CA MET A 1 -11.65 3.11 -5.99
C MET A 1 -12.05 2.15 -7.13
N GLN A 2 -13.34 1.90 -7.38
CA GLN A 2 -13.78 0.84 -8.33
C GLN A 2 -13.13 0.94 -9.73
N LEU A 3 -12.98 2.15 -10.27
CA LEU A 3 -12.33 2.38 -11.57
C LEU A 3 -10.92 1.76 -11.66
N ILE A 4 -10.12 1.86 -10.59
CA ILE A 4 -8.76 1.31 -10.58
C ILE A 4 -8.81 -0.21 -10.67
N TRP A 5 -9.73 -0.83 -9.92
CA TRP A 5 -9.94 -2.27 -9.97
C TRP A 5 -10.41 -2.73 -11.34
N ASP A 6 -11.31 -1.99 -11.98
CA ASP A 6 -11.81 -2.32 -13.32
C ASP A 6 -10.73 -2.24 -14.40
N LYS A 7 -9.79 -1.29 -14.25
CA LYS A 7 -8.68 -1.08 -15.18
C LYS A 7 -7.40 -1.83 -14.82
N MET A 8 -7.34 -2.49 -13.66
CA MET A 8 -6.13 -3.16 -13.18
C MET A 8 -5.55 -4.14 -14.23
N PRO A 9 -4.32 -3.91 -14.72
CA PRO A 9 -3.65 -4.81 -15.65
C PRO A 9 -3.53 -6.22 -15.07
N GLN A 10 -3.69 -7.24 -15.91
CA GLN A 10 -3.66 -8.65 -15.49
C GLN A 10 -2.32 -9.34 -15.78
N ALA A 11 -1.34 -8.60 -16.33
CA ALA A 11 -0.01 -9.10 -16.64
C ALA A 11 1.07 -8.09 -16.20
N ALA A 12 2.24 -8.60 -15.84
CA ALA A 12 3.39 -7.77 -15.47
C ALA A 12 3.84 -6.89 -16.65
N ASN A 13 4.41 -5.72 -16.32
CA ASN A 13 4.91 -4.74 -17.29
C ASN A 13 3.85 -4.27 -18.30
N THR A 14 2.58 -4.28 -17.90
CA THR A 14 1.46 -3.77 -18.71
C THR A 14 0.86 -2.56 -18.00
N GLU A 15 0.57 -1.52 -18.77
CA GLU A 15 -0.04 -0.29 -18.30
C GLU A 15 -1.41 -0.10 -18.95
N THR A 16 -2.29 0.61 -18.26
CA THR A 16 -3.65 0.92 -18.72
C THR A 16 -4.01 2.34 -18.34
N ASP A 17 -4.54 3.10 -19.29
CA ASP A 17 -5.01 4.45 -19.02
C ASP A 17 -6.30 4.45 -18.20
N LEU A 18 -6.38 5.38 -17.25
CA LEU A 18 -7.61 5.70 -16.55
C LEU A 18 -8.42 6.72 -17.36
N SER A 19 -9.74 6.54 -17.40
CA SER A 19 -10.65 7.43 -18.12
C SER A 19 -10.89 8.77 -17.40
N GLN A 20 -10.42 8.91 -16.16
CA GLN A 20 -10.52 10.12 -15.34
C GLN A 20 -9.34 10.19 -14.37
N ALA A 21 -9.01 11.41 -13.96
CA ALA A 21 -8.03 11.63 -12.90
C ALA A 21 -8.54 11.08 -11.56
N ILE A 22 -7.61 10.65 -10.72
CA ILE A 22 -7.86 10.20 -9.35
C ILE A 22 -7.06 11.07 -8.38
N SER A 23 -7.64 11.41 -7.23
CA SER A 23 -6.91 12.12 -6.18
C SER A 23 -6.38 11.11 -5.15
N PRO A 24 -5.13 11.24 -4.67
CA PRO A 24 -4.66 10.46 -3.52
C PRO A 24 -5.52 10.66 -2.26
N ASP A 25 -6.15 11.83 -2.12
CA ASP A 25 -7.03 12.13 -0.99
C ASP A 25 -8.27 11.24 -0.95
N ASP A 26 -8.66 10.64 -2.08
CA ASP A 26 -9.79 9.71 -2.17
C ASP A 26 -9.52 8.36 -1.46
N PHE A 27 -8.28 8.13 -1.00
CA PHE A 27 -7.82 6.88 -0.38
C PHE A 27 -7.39 7.05 1.07
N TYR A 28 -7.39 8.28 1.59
CA TYR A 28 -7.02 8.52 2.97
C TYR A 28 -8.21 8.35 3.90
N PRO A 29 -7.98 7.81 5.11
CA PRO A 29 -9.00 7.85 6.14
C PRO A 29 -9.33 9.28 6.54
N GLU A 30 -10.58 9.46 6.97
CA GLU A 30 -11.06 10.74 7.50
C GLU A 30 -10.18 11.16 8.69
N ASN A 31 -10.01 10.25 9.66
CA ASN A 31 -9.04 10.42 10.75
C ASN A 31 -7.64 10.02 10.28
N LYS A 32 -6.75 11.02 10.25
CA LYS A 32 -5.36 10.95 9.78
C LYS A 32 -4.34 10.74 10.90
N ASP A 33 -4.74 10.39 12.11
CA ASP A 33 -3.81 9.98 13.16
C ASP A 33 -2.93 8.83 12.65
N TYR A 34 -1.63 8.88 12.95
CA TYR A 34 -0.65 7.96 12.38
C TYR A 34 0.38 7.51 13.41
N TYR A 35 1.01 6.37 13.14
CA TYR A 35 2.30 6.03 13.71
C TYR A 35 3.41 6.54 12.81
N ASN A 36 4.54 6.96 13.40
CA ASN A 36 5.74 7.26 12.63
C ASN A 36 7.03 6.65 13.18
N PHE A 37 7.92 6.31 12.25
CA PHE A 37 9.25 5.79 12.56
C PHE A 37 10.17 5.90 11.34
N GLU A 38 11.48 5.95 11.59
CA GLU A 38 12.48 5.80 10.54
C GLU A 38 12.70 4.32 10.21
N GLY A 39 12.67 3.99 8.92
CA GLY A 39 12.81 2.64 8.42
C GLY A 39 13.52 2.60 7.08
N SER A 40 13.13 1.63 6.25
CA SER A 40 13.67 1.43 4.91
C SER A 40 12.56 1.26 3.88
N LEU A 41 12.92 1.26 2.61
CA LEU A 41 12.09 0.66 1.56
C LEU A 41 11.83 -0.82 1.89
N THR A 42 10.63 -1.31 1.55
CA THR A 42 10.23 -2.72 1.73
C THR A 42 10.63 -3.61 0.55
N THR A 43 11.13 -3.02 -0.54
CA THR A 43 11.63 -3.69 -1.73
C THR A 43 13.12 -3.37 -1.92
N SER A 44 13.87 -4.27 -2.56
CA SER A 44 15.28 -4.07 -2.89
C SER A 44 15.49 -2.71 -3.58
N PRO A 45 16.52 -1.92 -3.21
CA PRO A 45 17.68 -2.28 -2.37
C PRO A 45 17.51 -2.05 -0.85
N PHE A 46 16.27 -1.96 -0.34
CA PHE A 46 15.98 -1.76 1.09
C PHE A 46 16.68 -0.53 1.70
N THR A 47 16.78 0.55 0.91
CA THR A 47 17.42 1.81 1.33
C THR A 47 16.82 2.33 2.63
N LYS A 48 17.67 2.67 3.61
CA LYS A 48 17.31 3.22 4.92
C LYS A 48 17.01 4.72 4.86
N GLY A 49 16.58 5.30 5.99
CA GLY A 49 16.29 6.74 6.11
C GLY A 49 14.89 7.13 5.63
N VAL A 50 14.00 6.15 5.45
CA VAL A 50 12.61 6.39 5.04
C VAL A 50 11.79 6.76 6.27
N ASN A 51 11.15 7.93 6.26
CA ASN A 51 10.15 8.28 7.27
C ASN A 51 8.83 7.59 6.94
N TRP A 52 8.48 6.57 7.70
CA TRP A 52 7.20 5.87 7.55
C TRP A 52 6.10 6.62 8.30
N ILE A 53 5.00 6.89 7.60
CA ILE A 53 3.75 7.39 8.15
C ILE A 53 2.70 6.30 7.90
N VAL A 54 2.17 5.71 8.97
CA VAL A 54 1.20 4.62 8.89
C VAL A 54 -0.06 5.05 9.62
N PHE A 55 -1.15 5.31 8.87
CA PHE A 55 -2.42 5.72 9.47
C PHE A 55 -2.93 4.65 10.46
N LYS A 56 -3.50 5.10 11.58
CA LYS A 56 -4.12 4.23 12.59
C LYS A 56 -5.49 3.73 12.12
N SER A 57 -6.20 4.58 11.41
CA SER A 57 -7.49 4.28 10.77
C SER A 57 -7.28 3.53 9.46
N GLN A 58 -8.20 2.62 9.13
CA GLN A 58 -8.13 1.78 7.94
C GLN A 58 -9.30 2.08 7.00
N GLU A 59 -9.01 2.13 5.71
CA GLU A 59 -10.03 2.10 4.67
C GLU A 59 -10.49 0.68 4.38
N THR A 60 -11.67 0.56 3.76
CA THR A 60 -12.27 -0.75 3.44
C THR A 60 -12.18 -1.06 1.95
N VAL A 61 -11.95 -2.34 1.64
CA VAL A 61 -12.01 -2.92 0.30
C VAL A 61 -12.92 -4.14 0.33
N SER A 62 -13.55 -4.47 -0.79
CA SER A 62 -14.40 -5.66 -0.87
C SER A 62 -13.57 -6.94 -0.92
N LYS A 63 -14.17 -8.07 -0.54
CA LYS A 63 -13.52 -9.38 -0.61
C LYS A 63 -13.12 -9.73 -2.06
N GLU A 64 -13.98 -9.42 -3.02
CA GLU A 64 -13.77 -9.65 -4.44
C GLU A 64 -12.58 -8.84 -4.97
N GLN A 65 -12.39 -7.61 -4.47
CA GLN A 65 -11.21 -6.79 -4.81
C GLN A 65 -9.92 -7.42 -4.28
N VAL A 66 -9.92 -7.90 -3.03
CA VAL A 66 -8.77 -8.60 -2.43
C VAL A 66 -8.44 -9.88 -3.19
N GLU A 67 -9.45 -10.66 -3.56
CA GLU A 67 -9.27 -11.89 -4.34
C GLU A 67 -8.72 -11.60 -5.73
N LYS A 68 -9.27 -10.60 -6.44
CA LYS A 68 -8.78 -10.18 -7.76
C LYS A 68 -7.31 -9.77 -7.70
N PHE A 69 -6.92 -8.97 -6.70
CA PHE A 69 -5.53 -8.56 -6.50
C PHE A 69 -4.61 -9.77 -6.29
N SER A 70 -4.98 -10.63 -5.35
CA SER A 70 -4.19 -11.80 -4.95
C SER A 70 -4.01 -12.77 -6.11
N GLN A 71 -5.07 -13.01 -6.88
CA GLN A 71 -5.03 -13.86 -8.07
C GLN A 71 -4.17 -13.28 -9.19
N THR A 72 -4.26 -11.96 -9.41
CA THR A 72 -3.46 -11.27 -10.44
C THR A 72 -1.96 -11.36 -10.15
N LEU A 73 -1.57 -11.24 -8.88
CA LEU A 73 -0.17 -11.40 -8.48
C LEU A 73 0.25 -12.87 -8.47
N GLY A 74 -0.59 -13.76 -7.97
CA GLY A 74 -0.33 -15.20 -7.88
C GLY A 74 0.62 -15.61 -6.74
N PHE A 75 1.06 -14.67 -5.90
CA PHE A 75 1.92 -14.92 -4.73
C PHE A 75 1.75 -13.81 -3.69
N GLU A 76 2.17 -14.07 -2.45
CA GLU A 76 2.24 -13.07 -1.39
C GLU A 76 3.37 -12.07 -1.65
N ASN A 77 3.05 -10.78 -1.76
CA ASN A 77 4.00 -9.73 -2.13
C ASN A 77 4.49 -8.89 -0.94
N ASN A 78 4.26 -9.34 0.29
CA ASN A 78 4.72 -8.68 1.51
C ASN A 78 6.09 -9.20 1.96
N ARG A 79 6.99 -8.26 2.30
CA ARG A 79 8.24 -8.60 3.01
C ARG A 79 7.91 -8.99 4.46
N PRO A 80 8.54 -10.03 5.03
CA PRO A 80 8.39 -10.36 6.45
C PRO A 80 8.72 -9.17 7.37
N ILE A 81 8.05 -9.10 8.51
CA ILE A 81 8.34 -8.09 9.54
C ILE A 81 9.81 -8.14 9.95
N GLN A 82 10.36 -6.98 10.33
CA GLN A 82 11.76 -6.83 10.71
C GLN A 82 11.86 -6.32 12.14
N ASP A 83 12.88 -6.76 12.87
CA ASP A 83 13.06 -6.39 14.28
C ASP A 83 13.10 -4.87 14.50
N ALA A 84 12.48 -4.43 15.59
CA ALA A 84 12.45 -3.01 15.94
C ALA A 84 13.85 -2.45 16.23
N ASN A 85 14.83 -3.27 16.65
CA ASN A 85 16.21 -2.85 16.92
C ASN A 85 16.31 -1.58 17.80
N GLY A 86 15.45 -1.48 18.82
CA GLY A 86 15.41 -0.34 19.74
C GLY A 86 14.76 0.93 19.19
N ARG A 87 14.25 0.92 17.94
CA ARG A 87 13.50 2.04 17.37
C ARG A 87 12.24 2.32 18.19
N LYS A 88 12.00 3.60 18.50
CA LYS A 88 10.75 4.05 19.11
C LYS A 88 9.76 4.40 18.00
N ILE A 89 8.58 3.79 18.07
CA ILE A 89 7.46 4.15 17.21
C ILE A 89 6.70 5.27 17.93
N LYS A 90 6.53 6.42 17.28
CA LYS A 90 5.68 7.47 17.84
C LYS A 90 4.26 7.30 17.31
N ALA A 91 3.30 7.71 18.13
CA ALA A 91 1.87 7.68 17.84
C ALA A 91 1.32 9.10 17.86
#